data_AF-G3MJK5-F1
#
_entry.id   AF-G3MJK5-F1
#
_cell.length_a   1.000
_cell.length_b   1.000
_cell.length_c   1.000
_cell.angle_alpha   90.00
_cell.angle_beta   90.00
_cell.angle_gamma   90.00
#
_symmetry.space_group_name_H-M   'P 1'
#
loop_
_entity.id
_entity.type
_entity.pdbx_description
1 polymer ?
#
loop_
_entity_poly.entity_id
_entity_poly.type
_entity_poly.pdbx_seq_one_letter_code
_entity_poly.pdbx_strand_id
1 'polypeptide(L)'
;RKHLCWRTLSLREEREGGITDTYVNGALYERHLYKDVANQASLIVTPRSEGIYEVVGLLNDTHRIEPLAYSERSAAGRIQHRISKVIVEDGIYALANEAGDQFEERASTLEKGSQPPPENFTIDLYFISDLKHTETFKDNTKHIEYVTLFVLSVSLHLQQLTPPGSIVIKTIHGTYTRDLKYMKVMRDGRLLADDTLTLLSNQTWNSDTVRRSDAVYLATGRDATYYHNGVLSSAVLGLAYVKGACNPRLKFAVGEDKGGPFSGVHTAVHEFGHLLGAHHDGVNQSITACRQQNGYIMSPIAGGTRNYLFSLCSKLAFREFLGSSSSNCLKDGKSQKGIAFLPYDNIAKNISLINATKYCQQYFPYSNASYDWDPTADVCSFRCKIAEKNGNSWHAELWAPN
;
A
#
# COMPACT_ATOMS: atom_id res chain seq x y z
N ARG A 1 -15.69 21.89 -21.29
CA ARG A 1 -15.88 21.34 -19.93
C ARG A 1 -14.77 20.32 -19.72
N LYS A 2 -13.96 20.49 -18.67
CA LYS A 2 -12.65 19.83 -18.53
C LYS A 2 -12.84 18.36 -18.10
N HIS A 3 -12.52 17.42 -18.98
CA HIS A 3 -12.40 16.01 -18.65
C HIS A 3 -10.94 15.74 -18.26
N LEU A 4 -10.69 15.56 -16.97
CA LEU A 4 -9.42 15.10 -16.42
C LEU A 4 -9.56 13.60 -16.14
N CYS A 5 -8.69 12.77 -16.73
CA CYS A 5 -8.52 11.35 -16.38
C CYS A 5 -8.03 11.30 -14.91
N TRP A 6 -8.92 11.08 -13.94
CA TRP A 6 -8.55 11.01 -12.52
C TRP A 6 -8.22 9.57 -12.11
N ARG A 7 -7.10 9.37 -11.40
CA ARG A 7 -6.85 8.20 -10.56
C ARG A 7 -7.89 8.21 -9.44
N THR A 8 -8.93 7.40 -9.52
CA THR A 8 -10.02 7.42 -8.53
C THR A 8 -9.68 6.53 -7.33
N LEU A 9 -9.69 7.12 -6.13
CA LEU A 9 -9.60 6.39 -4.87
C LEU A 9 -11.02 6.21 -4.31
N SER A 10 -11.35 5.00 -3.87
CA SER A 10 -12.58 4.74 -3.12
C SER A 10 -12.35 4.97 -1.63
N LEU A 11 -13.19 5.81 -1.02
CA LEU A 11 -13.28 5.99 0.42
C LEU A 11 -14.56 5.32 0.88
N ARG A 12 -14.44 4.39 1.81
CA ARG A 12 -15.58 3.71 2.42
C ARG A 12 -15.68 4.11 3.89
N GLU A 13 -16.87 4.50 4.32
CA GLU A 13 -17.18 4.75 5.72
C GLU A 13 -18.28 3.79 6.17
N GLU A 14 -17.99 2.95 7.18
CA GLU A 14 -18.97 2.04 7.76
C GLU A 14 -19.44 2.56 9.13
N ARG A 15 -20.73 2.83 9.23
CA ARG A 15 -21.42 3.38 10.41
C ARG A 15 -22.59 2.45 10.79
N GLU A 16 -23.20 2.65 11.96
CA GLU A 16 -24.36 1.86 12.40
C GLU A 16 -25.53 1.89 11.40
N GLY A 17 -25.71 3.00 10.67
CA GLY A 17 -26.75 3.15 9.65
C GLY A 17 -26.41 2.56 8.27
N GLY A 18 -25.23 1.96 8.11
CA GLY A 18 -24.78 1.35 6.86
C GLY A 18 -23.44 1.88 6.34
N ILE A 19 -23.15 1.53 5.09
CA ILE A 19 -21.88 1.82 4.41
C ILE A 19 -22.08 2.95 3.40
N THR A 20 -21.20 3.95 3.43
CA THR A 20 -21.16 5.03 2.42
C THR A 20 -19.86 4.94 1.64
N ASP A 21 -19.96 4.85 0.31
CA ASP A 21 -18.81 4.88 -0.60
C ASP A 21 -18.73 6.26 -1.28
N THR A 22 -17.58 6.94 -1.13
CA THR A 22 -17.25 8.19 -1.81
C THR A 22 -16.05 7.97 -2.72
N TYR A 23 -16.06 8.58 -3.90
CA TYR A 23 -14.95 8.51 -4.83
C TYR A 23 -14.22 9.85 -4.86
N VAL A 24 -12.92 9.82 -4.57
CA VAL A 24 -12.08 11.02 -4.56
C VAL A 24 -10.98 10.93 -5.60
N ASN A 25 -10.47 12.10 -5.96
CA ASN A 25 -9.34 12.21 -6.86
C ASN A 25 -8.04 11.86 -6.11
N GLY A 26 -7.44 10.71 -6.40
CA GLY A 26 -6.18 10.24 -5.83
C GLY A 26 -5.00 11.16 -6.14
N ALA A 27 -4.97 11.77 -7.33
CA ALA A 27 -3.90 12.72 -7.70
C ALA A 27 -3.84 13.94 -6.77
N LEU A 28 -4.98 14.28 -6.14
CA LEU A 28 -5.04 15.33 -5.12
C LEU A 28 -4.16 14.97 -3.90
N TYR A 29 -4.17 13.70 -3.48
CA TYR A 29 -3.43 13.23 -2.31
C TYR A 29 -1.97 12.85 -2.65
N GLU A 30 -1.67 12.57 -3.92
CA GLU A 30 -0.31 12.32 -4.40
C GLU A 30 0.52 13.59 -4.63
N ARG A 31 -0.11 14.75 -4.90
CA ARG A 31 0.57 15.96 -5.39
C ARG A 31 1.70 16.53 -4.50
N HIS A 32 1.74 16.13 -3.23
CA HIS A 32 2.74 16.56 -2.25
C HIS A 32 3.53 15.38 -1.68
N LEU A 33 3.31 14.18 -2.22
CA LEU A 33 4.01 12.99 -1.80
C LEU A 33 5.47 13.06 -2.29
N TYR A 34 6.39 12.73 -1.40
CA TYR A 34 7.81 12.62 -1.65
C TYR A 34 8.28 11.27 -1.15
N LYS A 35 9.13 10.61 -1.93
CA LYS A 35 9.73 9.34 -1.58
C LYS A 35 11.23 9.34 -1.84
N ASP A 36 11.96 8.63 -1.01
CA ASP A 36 13.37 8.31 -1.23
C ASP A 36 13.58 6.82 -0.99
N VAL A 37 13.78 6.07 -2.08
CA VAL A 37 13.95 4.61 -2.03
C VAL A 37 15.23 4.21 -1.30
N ALA A 38 16.31 4.99 -1.48
CA ALA A 38 17.61 4.67 -0.88
C ALA A 38 17.57 4.83 0.64
N ASN A 39 16.80 5.80 1.13
CA ASN A 39 16.68 6.10 2.56
C ASN A 39 15.36 5.61 3.19
N GLN A 40 14.51 4.91 2.43
CA GLN A 40 13.17 4.47 2.88
C GLN A 40 12.30 5.62 3.40
N ALA A 41 12.43 6.82 2.81
CA ALA A 41 11.64 7.98 3.21
C ALA A 41 10.28 7.98 2.50
N SER A 42 9.22 8.18 3.28
CA SER A 42 7.82 8.33 2.83
C SER A 42 7.27 9.60 3.47
N LEU A 43 7.13 10.67 2.69
CA LEU A 43 6.83 12.01 3.20
C LEU A 43 5.73 12.70 2.43
N ILE A 44 4.97 13.56 3.11
CA ILE A 44 4.12 14.58 2.49
C ILE A 44 4.79 15.93 2.76
N VAL A 45 5.13 16.64 1.69
CA VAL A 45 5.82 17.94 1.71
C VAL A 45 4.86 19.00 1.17
N THR A 46 4.07 19.59 2.07
CA THR A 46 3.02 20.55 1.71
C THR A 46 3.56 21.98 1.69
N PRO A 47 3.50 22.70 0.57
CA PRO A 47 3.87 24.13 0.53
C PRO A 47 2.86 24.96 1.32
N ARG A 48 3.35 25.93 2.11
CA ARG A 48 2.51 26.87 2.89
C ARG A 48 2.63 28.31 2.39
N SER A 49 3.85 28.78 2.18
CA SER A 49 4.19 30.09 1.58
C SER A 49 5.56 29.99 0.91
N GLU A 50 6.04 31.04 0.23
CA GLU A 50 7.33 30.98 -0.47
C GLU A 50 8.47 30.46 0.42
N GLY A 51 9.03 29.32 0.01
CA GLY A 51 10.14 28.65 0.72
C GLY A 51 9.77 27.96 2.04
N ILE A 52 8.51 27.96 2.48
CA ILE A 52 8.07 27.34 3.73
C ILE A 52 7.20 26.12 3.44
N TYR A 53 7.65 24.97 3.96
CA TYR A 53 7.01 23.68 3.78
C TYR A 53 6.65 23.05 5.12
N GLU A 54 5.52 22.36 5.13
CA GLU A 54 5.14 21.46 6.20
C GLU A 54 5.43 20.03 5.76
N VAL A 55 6.26 19.33 6.54
CA VAL A 55 6.67 17.96 6.27
C VAL A 55 6.08 17.03 7.32
N VAL A 56 5.45 15.95 6.87
CA VAL A 56 4.91 14.87 7.70
C VAL A 56 5.30 13.53 7.09
N GLY A 57 5.67 12.54 7.92
CA GLY A 57 5.84 11.15 7.48
C GLY A 57 7.05 10.46 8.08
N LEU A 58 7.55 9.43 7.41
CA LEU A 58 8.74 8.66 7.78
C LEU A 58 9.97 9.19 7.03
N LEU A 59 11.02 9.53 7.77
CA LEU A 59 12.31 9.92 7.19
C LEU A 59 13.14 8.70 6.77
N ASN A 60 12.90 7.57 7.43
CA ASN A 60 13.47 6.24 7.18
C ASN A 60 12.69 5.23 8.03
N ASP A 61 13.20 4.00 8.12
CA ASP A 61 12.57 2.90 8.87
C ASP A 61 12.45 3.11 10.38
N THR A 62 13.18 4.08 10.94
CA THR A 62 13.34 4.27 12.39
C THR A 62 12.84 5.61 12.91
N HIS A 63 12.69 6.63 12.05
CA HIS A 63 12.35 7.99 12.45
C HIS A 63 11.20 8.56 11.63
N ARG A 64 10.30 9.26 12.32
CA ARG A 64 9.22 10.06 11.71
C ARG A 64 9.42 11.54 11.99
N ILE A 65 8.79 12.36 11.16
CA ILE A 65 8.76 13.82 11.26
C ILE A 65 7.32 14.33 11.26
N GLU A 66 7.04 15.31 12.10
CA GLU A 66 5.73 15.96 12.19
C GLU A 66 5.85 17.43 12.60
N PRO A 67 4.93 18.32 12.18
CA PRO A 67 4.92 19.71 12.61
C PRO A 67 4.49 19.85 14.07
N LEU A 68 5.04 20.84 14.76
CA LEU A 68 4.58 21.22 16.10
C LEU A 68 3.43 22.24 15.97
N ALA A 69 2.22 21.84 16.38
CA ALA A 69 1.00 22.61 16.20
C ALA A 69 0.95 23.94 16.99
N TYR A 70 1.80 24.13 18.01
CA TYR A 70 1.73 25.25 18.96
C TYR A 70 3.08 25.94 19.23
N SER A 71 4.07 25.83 18.34
CA SER A 71 5.32 26.59 18.52
C SER A 71 5.18 28.02 17.99
N GLU A 72 5.86 28.97 18.63
CA GLU A 72 6.15 30.25 17.98
C GLU A 72 6.86 29.98 16.64
N ARG A 73 6.45 30.70 15.60
CA ARG A 73 7.16 30.63 14.32
C ARG A 73 8.55 31.22 14.53
N SER A 74 9.56 30.64 13.88
CA SER A 74 10.87 31.27 13.82
C SER A 74 10.76 32.71 13.29
N ALA A 75 11.75 33.55 13.56
CA ALA A 75 11.81 34.91 13.00
C ALA A 75 11.69 34.94 11.45
N ALA A 76 11.99 33.82 10.78
CA ALA A 76 11.84 33.61 9.34
C ALA A 76 10.51 32.95 8.92
N GLY A 77 9.53 32.81 9.83
CA GLY A 77 8.21 32.24 9.55
C GLY A 77 8.16 30.71 9.40
N ARG A 78 9.30 30.01 9.52
CA ARG A 78 9.43 28.55 9.35
C ARG A 78 8.64 27.78 10.41
N ILE A 79 8.08 26.63 10.00
CA ILE A 79 7.37 25.68 10.85
C ILE A 79 8.41 24.82 11.57
N GLN A 80 8.28 24.69 12.88
CA GLN A 80 9.12 23.78 13.65
C GLN A 80 8.59 22.35 13.49
N HIS A 81 9.51 21.40 13.26
CA HIS A 81 9.21 19.99 13.19
C HIS A 81 9.85 19.24 14.35
N ARG A 82 9.18 18.19 14.79
CA ARG A 82 9.72 17.21 15.73
C ARG A 82 10.07 15.95 14.98
N ILE A 83 11.30 15.48 15.18
CA ILE A 83 11.74 14.16 14.74
C ILE A 83 11.65 13.21 15.94
N SER A 84 10.94 12.10 15.78
CA SER A 84 10.74 11.10 16.81
C SER A 84 11.06 9.72 16.27
N LYS A 85 11.50 8.80 17.13
CA LYS A 85 11.59 7.39 16.74
C LYS A 85 10.19 6.82 16.47
N VAL A 86 10.08 5.99 15.44
CA VAL A 86 8.93 5.09 15.27
C VAL A 86 9.04 4.04 16.37
N ILE A 87 7.99 3.91 17.17
CA ILE A 87 7.94 2.90 18.23
C ILE A 87 7.34 1.66 17.60
N VAL A 88 8.14 0.62 17.47
CA VAL A 88 7.70 -0.72 17.07
C VAL A 88 7.49 -1.51 18.35
N GLU A 89 6.38 -2.22 18.44
CA GLU A 89 6.06 -3.02 19.63
C GLU A 89 6.90 -4.31 19.64
N ASP A 90 7.32 -4.71 20.83
CA ASP A 90 7.91 -6.03 21.04
C ASP A 90 6.79 -7.08 20.97
N GLY A 91 7.03 -8.20 20.30
CA GLY A 91 6.00 -9.21 20.11
C GLY A 91 6.45 -10.33 19.16
N ILE A 92 5.48 -11.12 18.72
CA ILE A 92 5.64 -12.21 17.77
C ILE A 92 4.72 -12.01 16.57
N TYR A 93 5.16 -12.51 15.43
CA TYR A 93 4.32 -12.68 14.25
C TYR A 93 3.81 -14.12 14.24
N ALA A 94 2.51 -14.31 13.97
CA ALA A 94 1.88 -15.61 13.95
C ALA A 94 1.45 -15.98 12.53
N LEU A 95 1.28 -17.27 12.27
CA LEU A 95 0.76 -17.78 11.00
C LEU A 95 -0.66 -18.32 11.20
N ALA A 96 -1.57 -18.01 10.28
CA ALA A 96 -2.95 -18.51 10.34
C ALA A 96 -3.05 -20.05 10.29
N ASN A 97 -2.00 -20.74 9.82
CA ASN A 97 -2.00 -22.18 9.59
C ASN A 97 -1.67 -23.03 10.83
N GLU A 98 -1.32 -22.45 11.99
CA GLU A 98 -1.18 -23.23 13.24
C GLU A 98 -2.54 -23.70 13.81
N ALA A 99 -3.66 -23.35 13.17
CA ALA A 99 -5.01 -23.80 13.52
C ALA A 99 -5.69 -24.67 12.43
N GLY A 100 -4.98 -25.08 11.38
CA GLY A 100 -5.63 -25.71 10.23
C GLY A 100 -4.74 -26.54 9.31
N ASP A 101 -4.22 -27.65 9.82
CA ASP A 101 -3.49 -28.72 9.07
C ASP A 101 -4.22 -29.27 7.82
N GLN A 102 -5.43 -28.81 7.47
CA GLN A 102 -6.21 -29.34 6.34
C GLN A 102 -6.21 -28.48 5.07
N PHE A 103 -5.70 -27.24 5.11
CA PHE A 103 -5.74 -26.35 3.93
C PHE A 103 -4.42 -26.29 3.14
N GLU A 104 -3.28 -26.56 3.77
CA GLU A 104 -1.98 -26.59 3.09
C GLU A 104 -1.89 -27.70 2.01
N GLU A 105 -2.59 -28.83 2.21
CA GLU A 105 -2.60 -29.97 1.29
C GLU A 105 -3.35 -29.68 -0.04
N ARG A 106 -4.22 -28.66 -0.06
CA ARG A 106 -4.94 -28.24 -1.27
C ARG A 106 -4.20 -27.18 -2.09
N ALA A 107 -3.31 -26.41 -1.47
CA ALA A 107 -2.46 -25.44 -2.19
C ALA A 107 -1.27 -26.11 -2.88
N SER A 108 -0.86 -27.30 -2.41
CA SER A 108 0.29 -28.04 -2.93
C SER A 108 0.00 -28.92 -4.16
N THR A 109 -1.26 -29.18 -4.50
CA THR A 109 -1.58 -30.30 -5.41
C THR A 109 -1.63 -29.98 -6.91
N LEU A 110 -1.46 -28.72 -7.36
CA LEU A 110 -1.46 -28.42 -8.81
C LEU A 110 -0.64 -27.17 -9.17
N GLU A 111 0.70 -27.20 -9.10
CA GLU A 111 1.52 -26.22 -9.83
C GLU A 111 2.49 -26.91 -10.79
N LYS A 112 1.94 -27.31 -11.95
CA LYS A 112 2.73 -27.64 -13.14
C LYS A 112 3.07 -26.34 -13.88
N GLY A 113 4.37 -26.01 -13.90
CA GLY A 113 4.98 -25.00 -14.77
C GLY A 113 5.34 -23.70 -14.06
N SER A 114 6.58 -23.61 -13.56
CA SER A 114 7.14 -22.32 -13.13
C SER A 114 7.32 -21.44 -14.36
N GLN A 115 6.54 -20.36 -14.46
CA GLN A 115 6.83 -19.29 -15.40
C GLN A 115 7.95 -18.41 -14.82
N PRO A 116 8.72 -17.70 -15.64
CA PRO A 116 9.60 -16.66 -15.12
C PRO A 116 8.73 -15.61 -14.39
N PRO A 117 9.19 -15.08 -13.24
CA PRO A 117 8.49 -13.99 -12.58
C PRO A 117 8.48 -12.75 -13.50
N PRO A 118 7.50 -11.84 -13.34
CA PRO A 118 7.44 -10.62 -14.14
C PRO A 118 8.64 -9.69 -13.86
N GLU A 119 8.80 -8.62 -14.64
CA GLU A 119 9.86 -7.62 -14.39
C GLU A 119 9.59 -6.76 -13.14
N ASN A 120 8.33 -6.54 -12.83
CA ASN A 120 7.82 -5.89 -11.62
C ASN A 120 6.44 -6.47 -11.28
N PHE A 121 5.92 -6.18 -10.08
CA PHE A 121 4.57 -6.58 -9.72
C PHE A 121 3.85 -5.46 -8.96
N THR A 122 2.52 -5.47 -9.00
CA THR A 122 1.68 -4.48 -8.29
C THR A 122 0.64 -5.18 -7.45
N ILE A 123 0.40 -4.69 -6.23
CA ILE A 123 -0.67 -5.15 -5.34
C ILE A 123 -1.77 -4.09 -5.31
N ASP A 124 -2.95 -4.38 -5.83
CA ASP A 124 -4.15 -3.59 -5.61
C ASP A 124 -4.68 -3.81 -4.18
N LEU A 125 -4.54 -2.82 -3.31
CA LEU A 125 -4.84 -2.93 -1.88
C LEU A 125 -6.21 -2.36 -1.52
N TYR A 126 -6.94 -3.13 -0.73
CA TYR A 126 -8.02 -2.67 0.13
C TYR A 126 -7.50 -2.49 1.56
N PHE A 127 -7.42 -1.25 2.04
CA PHE A 127 -7.00 -0.96 3.41
C PHE A 127 -8.21 -0.71 4.31
N ILE A 128 -8.29 -1.41 5.44
CA ILE A 128 -9.33 -1.25 6.47
C ILE A 128 -8.69 -0.70 7.73
N SER A 129 -9.27 0.37 8.27
CA SER A 129 -9.00 0.88 9.61
C SER A 129 -10.17 0.51 10.51
N ASP A 130 -9.93 -0.33 11.51
CA ASP A 130 -10.96 -0.64 12.50
C ASP A 130 -11.39 0.62 13.29
N LEU A 131 -12.42 0.48 14.13
CA LEU A 131 -12.91 1.61 14.92
C LEU A 131 -11.79 2.26 15.74
N LYS A 132 -10.93 1.45 16.38
CA LYS A 132 -9.90 2.00 17.29
C LYS A 132 -8.79 2.71 16.53
N HIS A 133 -8.43 2.20 15.36
CA HIS A 133 -7.49 2.83 14.42
C HIS A 133 -8.06 4.13 13.86
N THR A 134 -9.32 4.11 13.42
CA THR A 134 -10.00 5.26 12.80
C THR A 134 -10.15 6.43 13.79
N GLU A 135 -10.40 6.15 15.07
CA GLU A 135 -10.48 7.15 16.16
C GLU A 135 -9.22 8.01 16.32
N THR A 136 -8.07 7.57 15.80
CA THR A 136 -6.80 8.32 15.90
C THR A 136 -6.73 9.50 14.93
N PHE A 137 -7.58 9.52 13.90
CA PHE A 137 -7.58 10.56 12.88
C PHE A 137 -8.64 11.61 13.18
N LYS A 138 -8.25 12.88 13.04
CA LYS A 138 -9.15 14.02 13.24
C LYS A 138 -10.29 14.05 12.22
N ASP A 139 -10.00 13.67 10.98
CA ASP A 139 -10.91 13.70 9.85
C ASP A 139 -10.44 12.75 8.73
N ASN A 140 -11.28 12.56 7.70
CA ASN A 140 -10.98 11.71 6.55
C ASN A 140 -9.73 12.15 5.79
N THR A 141 -9.38 13.45 5.76
CA THR A 141 -8.16 13.93 5.08
C THR A 141 -6.93 13.40 5.81
N LYS A 142 -6.91 13.49 7.14
CA LYS A 142 -5.81 12.94 7.96
C LYS A 142 -5.72 11.43 7.91
N HIS A 143 -6.86 10.74 7.84
CA HIS A 143 -6.90 9.30 7.62
C HIS A 143 -6.27 8.91 6.28
N ILE A 144 -6.65 9.58 5.19
CA ILE A 144 -6.09 9.32 3.84
C ILE A 144 -4.60 9.63 3.80
N GLU A 145 -4.16 10.78 4.32
CA GLU A 145 -2.74 11.14 4.38
C GLU A 145 -1.93 10.08 5.14
N TYR A 146 -2.43 9.62 6.28
CA TYR A 146 -1.77 8.60 7.08
C TYR A 146 -1.66 7.27 6.35
N VAL A 147 -2.78 6.72 5.84
CA VAL A 147 -2.78 5.44 5.12
C VAL A 147 -1.90 5.52 3.87
N THR A 148 -1.90 6.67 3.18
CA THR A 148 -1.04 6.92 2.02
C THR A 148 0.44 6.80 2.40
N LEU A 149 0.87 7.50 3.46
CA LEU A 149 2.24 7.45 3.96
C LEU A 149 2.65 6.07 4.47
N PHE A 150 1.74 5.40 5.18
CA PHE A 150 1.91 4.05 5.71
C PHE A 150 2.15 3.06 4.56
N VAL A 151 1.24 3.01 3.58
CA VAL A 151 1.33 2.07 2.45
C VAL A 151 2.50 2.41 1.53
N LEU A 152 2.83 3.70 1.35
CA LEU A 152 4.06 4.07 0.65
C LEU A 152 5.29 3.50 1.36
N SER A 153 5.37 3.59 2.69
CA SER A 153 6.49 3.02 3.45
C SER A 153 6.59 1.50 3.28
N VAL A 154 5.46 0.79 3.26
CA VAL A 154 5.41 -0.65 2.99
C VAL A 154 5.89 -0.94 1.55
N SER A 155 5.40 -0.16 0.57
CA SER A 155 5.79 -0.28 -0.85
C SER A 155 7.30 -0.06 -1.07
N LEU A 156 7.93 0.82 -0.30
CA LEU A 156 9.38 1.05 -0.36
C LEU A 156 10.19 -0.18 0.10
N HIS A 157 9.68 -0.98 1.04
CA HIS A 157 10.32 -2.23 1.46
C HIS A 157 10.24 -3.31 0.37
N LEU A 158 9.17 -3.32 -0.42
CA LEU A 158 9.02 -4.24 -1.56
C LEU A 158 10.01 -3.95 -2.71
N GLN A 159 10.70 -2.80 -2.69
CA GLN A 159 11.78 -2.51 -3.65
C GLN A 159 13.03 -3.37 -3.41
N GLN A 160 13.16 -3.99 -2.24
CA GLN A 160 14.28 -4.89 -1.93
C GLN A 160 14.21 -6.23 -2.68
N LEU A 161 13.09 -6.49 -3.37
CA LEU A 161 12.77 -7.75 -4.02
C LEU A 161 13.26 -7.78 -5.46
N THR A 162 13.32 -8.98 -6.05
CA THR A 162 13.66 -9.18 -7.46
C THR A 162 12.71 -10.22 -8.06
N PRO A 163 11.67 -9.79 -8.80
CA PRO A 163 11.40 -8.41 -9.22
C PRO A 163 10.91 -7.47 -8.11
N PRO A 164 11.12 -6.14 -8.22
CA PRO A 164 10.58 -5.17 -7.27
C PRO A 164 9.05 -5.06 -7.39
N GLY A 165 8.39 -4.80 -6.26
CA GLY A 165 6.93 -4.68 -6.19
C GLY A 165 6.46 -3.30 -5.77
N SER A 166 5.23 -2.93 -6.10
CA SER A 166 4.57 -1.72 -5.60
C SER A 166 3.15 -1.99 -5.10
N ILE A 167 2.62 -1.10 -4.26
CA ILE A 167 1.24 -1.17 -3.80
C ILE A 167 0.44 0.00 -4.41
N VAL A 168 -0.77 -0.28 -4.88
CA VAL A 168 -1.76 0.70 -5.33
C VAL A 168 -2.93 0.66 -4.34
N ILE A 169 -3.33 1.79 -3.76
CA ILE A 169 -4.51 1.82 -2.89
C ILE A 169 -5.76 1.98 -3.76
N LYS A 170 -6.65 0.99 -3.71
CA LYS A 170 -7.97 1.02 -4.36
C LYS A 170 -9.04 1.59 -3.43
N THR A 171 -9.00 1.15 -2.18
CA THR A 171 -9.99 1.50 -1.17
C THR A 171 -9.32 1.82 0.16
N ILE A 172 -9.71 2.94 0.77
CA ILE A 172 -9.47 3.22 2.18
C ILE A 172 -10.82 3.12 2.89
N HIS A 173 -10.93 2.19 3.83
CA HIS A 173 -12.14 1.93 4.59
C HIS A 173 -11.94 2.33 6.04
N GLY A 174 -12.65 3.37 6.49
CA GLY A 174 -12.74 3.76 7.89
C GLY A 174 -13.99 3.21 8.56
N THR A 175 -13.83 2.61 9.73
CA THR A 175 -14.95 2.11 10.54
C THR A 175 -15.29 3.06 11.68
N TYR A 176 -16.58 3.32 11.86
CA TYR A 176 -17.14 4.23 12.88
C TYR A 176 -18.26 3.57 13.70
N THR A 177 -18.29 2.24 13.72
CA THR A 177 -19.26 1.43 14.49
C THR A 177 -18.55 0.30 15.23
N ARG A 178 -19.19 -0.19 16.30
CA ARG A 178 -18.74 -1.37 17.06
C ARG A 178 -19.35 -2.68 16.54
N ASP A 179 -20.45 -2.59 15.79
CA ASP A 179 -21.17 -3.76 15.29
C ASP A 179 -20.60 -4.24 13.94
N LEU A 180 -19.44 -4.90 14.00
CA LEU A 180 -18.77 -5.45 12.83
C LEU A 180 -18.90 -6.97 12.80
N LYS A 181 -19.54 -7.50 11.75
CA LYS A 181 -19.69 -8.96 11.56
C LYS A 181 -18.39 -9.65 11.15
N TYR A 182 -17.43 -8.90 10.62
CA TYR A 182 -16.17 -9.39 10.11
C TYR A 182 -15.02 -9.31 11.12
N MET A 183 -15.30 -8.92 12.37
CA MET A 183 -14.27 -8.69 13.38
C MET A 183 -14.72 -9.24 14.74
N LYS A 184 -13.79 -9.88 15.46
CA LYS A 184 -14.04 -10.42 16.79
C LYS A 184 -13.27 -9.64 17.84
N VAL A 185 -14.00 -8.93 18.70
CA VAL A 185 -13.43 -8.20 19.84
C VAL A 185 -13.83 -8.91 21.13
N MET A 186 -12.86 -9.15 22.01
CA MET A 186 -13.04 -9.74 23.32
C MET A 186 -13.71 -8.75 24.29
N ARG A 187 -14.23 -9.25 25.43
CA ARG A 187 -14.91 -8.39 26.43
C ARG A 187 -13.99 -7.33 27.03
N ASP A 188 -12.69 -7.60 27.11
CA ASP A 188 -11.66 -6.67 27.60
C ASP A 188 -11.22 -5.65 26.53
N GLY A 189 -11.77 -5.72 25.32
CA GLY A 189 -11.50 -4.78 24.24
C GLY A 189 -10.36 -5.17 23.30
N ARG A 190 -9.67 -6.29 23.54
CA ARG A 190 -8.63 -6.84 22.65
C ARG A 190 -9.23 -7.46 21.40
N LEU A 191 -8.49 -7.44 20.30
CA LEU A 191 -8.87 -8.09 19.04
C LEU A 191 -8.48 -9.57 19.10
N LEU A 192 -9.38 -10.47 18.69
CA LEU A 192 -9.05 -11.88 18.47
C LEU A 192 -8.73 -12.08 16.98
N ALA A 193 -7.45 -12.12 16.64
CA ALA A 193 -6.92 -11.97 15.29
C ALA A 193 -7.21 -13.17 14.38
N ASP A 194 -7.12 -14.39 14.89
CA ASP A 194 -7.44 -15.64 14.20
C ASP A 194 -8.93 -15.75 13.81
N ASP A 195 -9.83 -15.47 14.75
CA ASP A 195 -11.27 -15.35 14.47
C ASP A 195 -11.54 -14.20 13.49
N THR A 196 -10.91 -13.03 13.71
CA THR A 196 -11.10 -11.85 12.85
C THR A 196 -10.66 -12.13 11.42
N LEU A 197 -9.51 -12.78 11.21
CA LEU A 197 -9.02 -13.11 9.88
C LEU A 197 -10.01 -14.03 9.13
N THR A 198 -10.53 -15.05 9.83
CA THR A 198 -11.53 -15.98 9.29
C THR A 198 -12.86 -15.28 8.98
N LEU A 199 -13.35 -14.45 9.90
CA LEU A 199 -14.58 -13.68 9.74
C LEU A 199 -14.45 -12.66 8.60
N LEU A 200 -13.31 -11.96 8.50
CA LEU A 200 -13.04 -11.01 7.44
C LEU A 200 -13.12 -11.65 6.06
N SER A 201 -12.49 -12.81 5.89
CA SER A 201 -12.63 -13.60 4.67
C SER A 201 -14.08 -13.98 4.41
N ASN A 202 -14.73 -14.68 5.36
CA ASN A 202 -16.07 -15.23 5.15
C ASN A 202 -17.15 -14.18 4.89
N GLN A 203 -17.06 -13.01 5.54
CA GLN A 203 -18.06 -11.95 5.41
C GLN A 203 -17.82 -11.04 4.20
N THR A 204 -16.57 -10.88 3.73
CA THR A 204 -16.25 -9.81 2.75
C THR A 204 -15.73 -10.29 1.40
N TRP A 205 -15.30 -11.57 1.27
CA TRP A 205 -14.63 -12.10 0.07
C TRP A 205 -15.38 -11.85 -1.25
N ASN A 206 -16.72 -11.89 -1.21
CA ASN A 206 -17.56 -11.73 -2.40
C ASN A 206 -18.06 -10.29 -2.59
N SER A 207 -17.65 -9.34 -1.75
CA SER A 207 -17.96 -7.94 -2.01
C SER A 207 -17.17 -7.46 -3.23
N ASP A 208 -17.80 -6.62 -4.04
CA ASP A 208 -17.26 -6.20 -5.34
C ASP A 208 -15.91 -5.48 -5.24
N THR A 209 -15.74 -4.62 -4.23
CA THR A 209 -14.50 -3.92 -3.94
C THR A 209 -13.40 -4.85 -3.43
N VAL A 210 -13.71 -5.83 -2.58
CA VAL A 210 -12.74 -6.84 -2.15
C VAL A 210 -12.33 -7.75 -3.30
N ARG A 211 -13.26 -8.24 -4.13
CA ARG A 211 -12.93 -9.09 -5.29
C ARG A 211 -11.92 -8.46 -6.24
N ARG A 212 -12.02 -7.14 -6.45
CA ARG A 212 -11.11 -6.36 -7.31
C ARG A 212 -9.76 -6.01 -6.68
N SER A 213 -9.56 -6.35 -5.42
CA SER A 213 -8.30 -6.09 -4.72
C SER A 213 -7.48 -7.38 -4.66
N ASP A 214 -6.18 -7.27 -4.77
CA ASP A 214 -5.25 -8.40 -4.72
C ASP A 214 -4.93 -8.81 -3.29
N ALA A 215 -5.03 -7.85 -2.36
CA ALA A 215 -4.86 -8.02 -0.93
C ALA A 215 -5.83 -7.13 -0.13
N VAL A 216 -6.17 -7.57 1.07
CA VAL A 216 -6.94 -6.81 2.07
C VAL A 216 -6.14 -6.77 3.36
N TYR A 217 -5.88 -5.58 3.87
CA TYR A 217 -5.17 -5.38 5.13
C TYR A 217 -6.07 -4.65 6.13
N LEU A 218 -6.30 -5.24 7.30
CA LEU A 218 -7.02 -4.63 8.41
C LEU A 218 -6.02 -4.17 9.47
N ALA A 219 -5.89 -2.84 9.61
CA ALA A 219 -5.17 -2.19 10.68
C ALA A 219 -6.08 -2.02 11.90
N THR A 220 -5.61 -2.47 13.07
CA THR A 220 -6.32 -2.27 14.33
C THR A 220 -5.50 -1.43 15.32
N GLY A 221 -6.17 -0.49 15.99
CA GLY A 221 -5.57 0.23 17.12
C GLY A 221 -5.63 -0.55 18.44
N ARG A 222 -6.16 -1.78 18.42
CA ARG A 222 -6.31 -2.65 19.59
C ARG A 222 -5.09 -3.55 19.73
N ASP A 223 -4.82 -3.94 20.98
CA ASP A 223 -3.95 -5.07 21.28
C ASP A 223 -4.60 -6.36 20.72
N ALA A 224 -3.83 -7.11 19.96
CA ALA A 224 -4.24 -8.31 19.25
C ALA A 224 -3.89 -9.56 20.05
N THR A 225 -4.73 -10.56 19.89
CA THR A 225 -4.61 -11.84 20.56
C THR A 225 -4.89 -12.96 19.59
N TYR A 226 -4.36 -14.14 19.86
CA TYR A 226 -4.64 -15.34 19.09
C TYR A 226 -4.55 -16.57 20.00
N TYR A 227 -5.17 -17.66 19.58
CA TYR A 227 -4.96 -18.95 20.24
C TYR A 227 -3.78 -19.69 19.62
N HIS A 228 -2.76 -19.95 20.44
CA HIS A 228 -1.65 -20.83 20.10
C HIS A 228 -1.78 -22.12 20.90
N ASN A 229 -2.00 -23.26 20.23
CA ASN A 229 -2.21 -24.56 20.88
C ASN A 229 -3.29 -24.53 21.99
N GLY A 230 -4.38 -23.80 21.74
CA GLY A 230 -5.50 -23.64 22.68
C GLY A 230 -5.25 -22.66 23.82
N VAL A 231 -4.08 -22.01 23.89
CA VAL A 231 -3.75 -20.99 24.88
C VAL A 231 -3.82 -19.61 24.24
N LEU A 232 -4.58 -18.70 24.87
CA LEU A 232 -4.67 -17.32 24.42
C LEU A 232 -3.33 -16.59 24.68
N SER A 233 -2.77 -15.98 23.64
CA SER A 233 -1.58 -15.15 23.71
C SER A 233 -1.89 -13.74 23.21
N SER A 234 -1.32 -12.73 23.87
CA SER A 234 -1.36 -11.31 23.46
C SER A 234 -0.02 -10.83 22.89
N ALA A 235 0.86 -11.75 22.51
CA ALA A 235 2.14 -11.39 21.93
C ALA A 235 2.03 -11.12 20.42
N VAL A 236 0.91 -11.47 19.79
CA VAL A 236 0.76 -11.40 18.33
C VAL A 236 0.63 -9.94 17.87
N LEU A 237 1.45 -9.56 16.90
CA LEU A 237 1.36 -8.23 16.27
C LEU A 237 0.55 -8.25 14.98
N GLY A 238 0.51 -9.39 14.29
CA GLY A 238 -0.18 -9.55 13.02
C GLY A 238 -0.40 -11.01 12.65
N LEU A 239 -1.31 -11.22 11.69
CA LEU A 239 -1.69 -12.53 11.17
C LEU A 239 -2.09 -12.43 9.71
N ALA A 240 -1.54 -13.29 8.87
CA ALA A 240 -1.88 -13.44 7.46
C ALA A 240 -1.81 -14.89 7.00
N TYR A 241 -2.35 -15.15 5.81
CA TYR A 241 -2.17 -16.42 5.12
C TYR A 241 -0.94 -16.41 4.22
N VAL A 242 -0.20 -17.51 4.21
CA VAL A 242 0.94 -17.67 3.30
C VAL A 242 0.46 -17.90 1.87
N LYS A 243 1.09 -17.25 0.87
CA LYS A 243 0.68 -17.28 -0.55
C LYS A 243 -0.77 -16.83 -0.75
N GLY A 244 -1.25 -15.93 0.13
CA GLY A 244 -2.65 -15.50 0.16
C GLY A 244 -3.03 -14.50 -0.92
N ALA A 245 -2.09 -13.69 -1.44
CA ALA A 245 -2.41 -12.69 -2.47
C ALA A 245 -3.07 -13.32 -3.70
N CYS A 246 -3.97 -12.58 -4.36
CA CYS A 246 -4.84 -13.06 -5.45
C CYS A 246 -5.88 -14.12 -5.07
N ASN A 247 -5.72 -14.86 -3.97
CA ASN A 247 -6.68 -15.86 -3.57
C ASN A 247 -7.93 -15.20 -2.95
N PRO A 248 -9.15 -15.40 -3.49
CA PRO A 248 -10.35 -14.74 -3.00
C PRO A 248 -10.64 -14.95 -1.51
N ARG A 249 -10.17 -16.07 -0.92
CA ARG A 249 -10.42 -16.44 0.47
C ARG A 249 -9.23 -16.25 1.40
N LEU A 250 -8.01 -16.13 0.87
CA LEU A 250 -6.78 -16.10 1.67
C LEU A 250 -6.00 -14.78 1.57
N LYS A 251 -6.45 -13.82 0.76
CA LYS A 251 -5.75 -12.53 0.56
C LYS A 251 -5.85 -11.52 1.71
N PHE A 252 -6.15 -11.99 2.91
CA PHE A 252 -6.43 -11.16 4.07
C PHE A 252 -5.25 -11.17 5.03
N ALA A 253 -5.00 -10.01 5.63
CA ALA A 253 -4.04 -9.81 6.70
C ALA A 253 -4.65 -8.88 7.75
N VAL A 254 -4.29 -9.10 9.01
CA VAL A 254 -4.65 -8.26 10.16
C VAL A 254 -3.36 -7.86 10.86
N GLY A 255 -3.23 -6.60 11.26
CA GLY A 255 -2.06 -6.15 12.00
C GLY A 255 -2.33 -4.98 12.91
N GLU A 256 -1.62 -4.96 14.03
CA GLU A 256 -1.64 -3.85 14.97
C GLU A 256 -0.98 -2.60 14.38
N ASP A 257 -1.66 -1.47 14.58
CA ASP A 257 -1.14 -0.14 14.30
C ASP A 257 -1.82 0.87 15.24
N LYS A 258 -1.07 1.57 16.08
CA LYS A 258 -1.68 2.51 17.04
C LYS A 258 -2.16 3.81 16.40
N GLY A 259 -1.90 4.02 15.09
CA GLY A 259 -2.37 5.15 14.30
C GLY A 259 -1.69 6.46 14.68
N GLY A 260 -1.06 7.13 13.73
CA GLY A 260 -0.26 8.36 13.95
C GLY A 260 1.25 8.09 14.06
N PRO A 261 1.75 7.30 15.03
CA PRO A 261 3.17 6.97 15.15
C PRO A 261 3.77 6.08 14.06
N PHE A 262 2.96 5.55 13.13
CA PHE A 262 3.36 4.57 12.11
C PHE A 262 3.89 3.25 12.72
N SER A 263 3.38 2.85 13.89
CA SER A 263 3.89 1.70 14.63
C SER A 263 3.65 0.38 13.90
N GLY A 264 2.58 0.28 13.10
CA GLY A 264 2.24 -0.92 12.36
C GLY A 264 2.94 -1.12 11.02
N VAL A 265 3.84 -0.22 10.58
CA VAL A 265 4.48 -0.34 9.25
C VAL A 265 5.27 -1.64 9.16
N HIS A 266 6.09 -1.96 10.17
CA HIS A 266 6.88 -3.19 10.18
C HIS A 266 6.00 -4.44 10.15
N THR A 267 4.94 -4.45 10.96
CA THR A 267 3.92 -5.51 10.95
C THR A 267 3.29 -5.68 9.59
N ALA A 268 2.84 -4.61 8.93
CA ALA A 268 2.29 -4.71 7.59
C ALA A 268 3.30 -5.29 6.59
N VAL A 269 4.57 -4.84 6.61
CA VAL A 269 5.61 -5.39 5.74
C VAL A 269 5.79 -6.90 5.96
N HIS A 270 5.76 -7.35 7.22
CA HIS A 270 5.81 -8.77 7.58
C HIS A 270 4.62 -9.54 7.01
N GLU A 271 3.40 -9.07 7.26
CA GLU A 271 2.18 -9.73 6.80
C GLU A 271 2.05 -9.76 5.27
N PHE A 272 2.47 -8.70 4.57
CA PHE A 272 2.58 -8.73 3.11
C PHE A 272 3.62 -9.74 2.64
N GLY A 273 4.70 -9.97 3.41
CA GLY A 273 5.63 -11.06 3.18
C GLY A 273 4.93 -12.43 3.18
N HIS A 274 4.08 -12.71 4.16
CA HIS A 274 3.28 -13.93 4.15
C HIS A 274 2.37 -14.01 2.93
N LEU A 275 1.61 -12.95 2.62
CA LEU A 275 0.73 -12.93 1.45
C LEU A 275 1.47 -13.18 0.12
N LEU A 276 2.74 -12.75 0.03
CA LEU A 276 3.63 -12.97 -1.11
C LEU A 276 4.39 -14.31 -1.07
N GLY A 277 4.17 -15.13 -0.04
CA GLY A 277 4.61 -16.52 0.02
C GLY A 277 5.79 -16.83 0.95
N ALA A 278 6.32 -15.87 1.69
CA ALA A 278 7.35 -16.17 2.68
C ALA A 278 6.76 -16.83 3.92
N HIS A 279 7.46 -17.84 4.42
CA HIS A 279 7.28 -18.32 5.80
C HIS A 279 8.23 -17.57 6.74
N HIS A 280 8.08 -17.81 8.04
CA HIS A 280 9.02 -17.30 9.02
C HIS A 280 10.47 -17.77 8.75
N ASP A 281 11.42 -16.87 8.98
CA ASP A 281 12.84 -17.20 9.04
C ASP A 281 13.09 -18.17 10.21
N GLY A 282 13.94 -19.18 10.00
CA GLY A 282 14.27 -20.19 10.99
C GLY A 282 13.41 -21.45 10.95
N VAL A 283 12.35 -21.49 10.13
CA VAL A 283 11.53 -22.70 9.92
C VAL A 283 12.41 -23.86 9.41
N ASN A 284 13.21 -23.61 8.37
CA ASN A 284 14.25 -24.55 7.97
C ASN A 284 15.58 -24.22 8.66
N GLN A 285 15.82 -24.90 9.78
CA GLN A 285 17.01 -24.69 10.61
C GLN A 285 18.34 -25.01 9.90
N SER A 286 18.32 -25.78 8.80
CA SER A 286 19.52 -26.10 8.03
C SER A 286 20.07 -24.90 7.24
N ILE A 287 19.22 -23.91 6.92
CA ILE A 287 19.61 -22.74 6.14
C ILE A 287 20.11 -21.64 7.09
N THR A 288 21.41 -21.69 7.39
CA THR A 288 22.06 -20.76 8.34
C THR A 288 21.83 -19.28 8.00
N ALA A 289 21.75 -18.94 6.72
CA ALA A 289 21.52 -17.57 6.26
C ALA A 289 20.15 -16.99 6.68
N CYS A 290 19.17 -17.85 6.96
CA CYS A 290 17.79 -17.46 7.29
C CYS A 290 17.39 -17.87 8.70
N ARG A 291 18.37 -18.03 9.59
CA ARG A 291 18.10 -18.30 11.00
C ARG A 291 17.34 -17.14 11.63
N GLN A 292 16.37 -17.45 12.49
CA GLN A 292 15.61 -16.49 13.27
C GLN A 292 16.52 -15.48 14.01
N GLN A 293 17.67 -15.92 14.54
CA GLN A 293 18.59 -15.05 15.30
C GLN A 293 19.21 -13.94 14.45
N ASN A 294 19.15 -14.03 13.12
CA ASN A 294 19.60 -12.95 12.25
C ASN A 294 18.65 -11.74 12.28
N GLY A 295 17.40 -11.93 12.75
CA GLY A 295 16.42 -10.87 12.99
C GLY A 295 16.06 -10.09 11.74
N TYR A 296 15.80 -10.78 10.63
CA TYR A 296 15.26 -10.21 9.39
C TYR A 296 13.76 -9.92 9.52
N ILE A 297 13.17 -9.23 8.53
CA ILE A 297 11.73 -8.87 8.53
C ILE A 297 10.84 -10.07 8.87
N MET A 298 11.10 -11.23 8.26
CA MET A 298 10.28 -12.44 8.44
C MET A 298 10.66 -13.26 9.68
N SER A 299 11.43 -12.70 10.63
CA SER A 299 11.65 -13.31 11.93
C SER A 299 10.31 -13.47 12.66
N PRO A 300 10.00 -14.64 13.28
CA PRO A 300 8.77 -14.83 14.06
C PRO A 300 8.74 -13.97 15.33
N ILE A 301 9.88 -13.45 15.77
CA ILE A 301 9.98 -12.51 16.90
C ILE A 301 10.33 -11.14 16.34
N ALA A 302 9.53 -10.14 16.69
CA ALA A 302 9.73 -8.77 16.30
C ALA A 302 11.06 -8.21 16.83
N GLY A 303 11.64 -7.30 16.06
CA GLY A 303 12.93 -6.71 16.35
C GLY A 303 14.12 -7.51 15.80
N GLY A 304 15.30 -7.20 16.29
CA GLY A 304 16.57 -7.70 15.76
C GLY A 304 17.29 -6.69 14.85
N THR A 305 18.56 -6.95 14.58
CA THR A 305 19.46 -5.96 13.95
C THR A 305 19.25 -5.80 12.45
N ARG A 306 18.51 -6.70 11.80
CA ARG A 306 18.26 -6.71 10.34
C ARG A 306 16.77 -6.62 10.03
N ASN A 307 15.97 -6.12 10.97
CA ASN A 307 14.51 -6.14 10.96
C ASN A 307 13.88 -5.25 9.87
N TYR A 308 14.68 -4.56 9.06
CA TYR A 308 14.24 -3.81 7.88
C TYR A 308 14.68 -4.45 6.56
N LEU A 309 15.28 -5.64 6.61
CA LEU A 309 15.73 -6.38 5.43
C LEU A 309 15.01 -7.71 5.30
N PHE A 310 14.64 -8.09 4.08
CA PHE A 310 14.20 -9.45 3.79
C PHE A 310 15.41 -10.40 3.70
N SER A 311 15.27 -11.59 4.27
CA SER A 311 16.29 -12.64 4.18
C SER A 311 16.37 -13.20 2.75
N LEU A 312 17.43 -13.96 2.46
CA LEU A 312 17.54 -14.68 1.20
C LEU A 312 16.37 -15.66 1.00
N CYS A 313 15.90 -16.31 2.07
CA CYS A 313 14.80 -17.27 2.01
C CYS A 313 13.48 -16.60 1.67
N SER A 314 13.18 -15.45 2.29
CA SER A 314 11.99 -14.68 1.94
C SER A 314 12.02 -14.28 0.46
N LYS A 315 13.16 -13.77 -0.03
CA LYS A 315 13.33 -13.37 -1.43
C LYS A 315 13.15 -14.53 -2.42
N LEU A 316 13.63 -15.73 -2.08
CA LEU A 316 13.43 -16.93 -2.89
C LEU A 316 11.95 -17.36 -2.90
N ALA A 317 11.29 -17.33 -1.75
CA ALA A 317 9.87 -17.67 -1.64
C ALA A 317 8.98 -16.71 -2.44
N PHE A 318 9.27 -15.40 -2.39
CA PHE A 318 8.57 -14.42 -3.23
C PHE A 318 8.77 -14.69 -4.71
N ARG A 319 10.01 -14.98 -5.13
CA ARG A 319 10.31 -15.27 -6.53
C ARG A 319 9.55 -16.51 -7.02
N GLU A 320 9.45 -17.54 -6.20
CA GLU A 320 8.67 -18.76 -6.49
C GLU A 320 7.19 -18.42 -6.66
N PHE A 321 6.59 -17.72 -5.69
CA PHE A 321 5.17 -17.33 -5.74
C PHE A 321 4.86 -16.44 -6.96
N LEU A 322 5.71 -15.46 -7.26
CA LEU A 322 5.57 -14.59 -8.43
C LEU A 322 5.74 -15.32 -9.77
N GLY A 323 6.46 -16.45 -9.79
CA GLY A 323 6.56 -17.33 -10.96
C GLY A 323 5.35 -18.26 -11.15
N SER A 324 4.47 -18.32 -10.15
CA SER A 324 3.33 -19.23 -10.09
C SER A 324 2.06 -18.66 -10.75
N SER A 325 1.12 -19.52 -11.13
CA SER A 325 -0.18 -19.08 -11.66
C SER A 325 -1.08 -18.47 -10.58
N SER A 326 -0.83 -18.80 -9.31
CA SER A 326 -1.56 -18.28 -8.16
C SER A 326 -1.36 -16.78 -7.95
N SER A 327 -0.27 -16.20 -8.47
CA SER A 327 0.04 -14.76 -8.35
C SER A 327 -0.36 -13.91 -9.58
N ASN A 328 -1.16 -14.46 -10.50
CA ASN A 328 -1.44 -13.79 -11.79
C ASN A 328 -2.05 -12.39 -11.66
N CYS A 329 -2.84 -12.11 -10.61
CA CYS A 329 -3.40 -10.77 -10.39
C CYS A 329 -2.33 -9.69 -10.21
N LEU A 330 -1.15 -10.06 -9.69
CA LEU A 330 -0.05 -9.12 -9.41
C LEU A 330 0.75 -8.72 -10.64
N LYS A 331 0.59 -9.46 -11.74
CA LYS A 331 1.37 -9.31 -12.99
C LYS A 331 0.73 -8.31 -13.96
N ASP A 332 -0.55 -8.01 -13.77
CA ASP A 332 -1.29 -7.12 -14.65
C ASP A 332 -1.04 -5.65 -14.25
N GLY A 333 -0.14 -4.96 -14.96
CA GLY A 333 0.03 -3.50 -14.87
C GLY A 333 -1.20 -2.68 -15.33
N LYS A 334 -2.38 -3.29 -15.43
CA LYS A 334 -3.63 -2.74 -15.97
C LYS A 334 -4.45 -1.95 -14.95
N SER A 335 -4.12 -2.03 -13.67
CA SER A 335 -4.88 -1.36 -12.61
C SER A 335 -4.44 0.08 -12.36
N GLN A 336 -4.47 0.94 -13.39
CA GLN A 336 -4.18 2.39 -13.25
C GLN A 336 -5.31 3.21 -12.57
N LYS A 337 -6.32 2.54 -12.00
CA LYS A 337 -7.43 3.18 -11.26
C LYS A 337 -7.21 3.02 -9.76
N GLY A 338 -6.46 3.95 -9.15
CA GLY A 338 -6.12 3.98 -7.71
C GLY A 338 -4.95 4.94 -7.45
N ILE A 339 -4.60 5.16 -6.17
CA ILE A 339 -3.36 5.88 -5.82
C ILE A 339 -2.20 4.91 -6.04
N ALA A 340 -1.33 5.20 -7.01
CA ALA A 340 -0.25 4.30 -7.39
C ALA A 340 1.09 4.80 -6.83
N PHE A 341 1.68 4.03 -5.91
CA PHE A 341 3.04 4.30 -5.43
C PHE A 341 4.04 3.68 -6.41
N LEU A 342 4.20 4.34 -7.56
CA LEU A 342 5.05 3.84 -8.64
C LEU A 342 6.49 3.62 -8.16
N PRO A 343 7.15 2.51 -8.53
CA PRO A 343 8.59 2.37 -8.41
C PRO A 343 9.24 3.08 -9.62
N TYR A 344 10.23 3.93 -9.36
CA TYR A 344 10.93 4.78 -10.34
C TYR A 344 10.12 5.91 -10.96
N ASP A 345 9.85 6.95 -10.17
CA ASP A 345 9.78 8.28 -10.75
C ASP A 345 11.20 8.66 -11.15
N ASN A 346 11.56 8.42 -12.42
CA ASN A 346 12.57 9.23 -13.05
C ASN A 346 12.11 10.67 -12.91
N ILE A 347 12.75 11.37 -12.00
CA ILE A 347 12.59 12.78 -11.72
C ILE A 347 12.67 13.54 -13.05
N ALA A 348 11.52 13.89 -13.62
CA ALA A 348 11.40 15.07 -14.47
C ALA A 348 11.03 16.24 -13.55
N LYS A 349 12.08 16.87 -13.01
CA LYS A 349 12.01 18.19 -12.40
C LYS A 349 11.27 19.15 -13.34
N ASN A 350 10.34 19.93 -12.78
CA ASN A 350 9.54 21.01 -13.38
C ASN A 350 8.37 20.60 -14.30
N ILE A 351 7.19 20.39 -13.70
CA ILE A 351 5.93 20.51 -14.44
C ILE A 351 5.20 21.77 -13.95
N SER A 352 5.46 22.87 -14.63
CA SER A 352 4.48 23.96 -14.78
C SER A 352 3.28 23.42 -15.59
N LEU A 353 2.04 23.66 -15.18
CA LEU A 353 0.81 23.30 -15.91
C LEU A 353 0.94 23.56 -17.43
N ILE A 354 1.11 22.50 -18.23
CA ILE A 354 1.15 22.59 -19.70
C ILE A 354 -0.28 22.46 -20.23
N ASN A 355 -0.71 23.39 -21.09
CA ASN A 355 -2.00 23.29 -21.77
C ASN A 355 -1.90 22.36 -23.00
N ALA A 356 -3.02 21.77 -23.43
CA ALA A 356 -3.05 20.76 -24.50
C ALA A 356 -2.39 21.21 -25.81
N THR A 357 -2.54 22.48 -26.17
CA THR A 357 -1.90 23.06 -27.37
C THR A 357 -0.38 23.11 -27.21
N LYS A 358 0.14 23.56 -26.06
CA LYS A 358 1.58 23.55 -25.77
C LYS A 358 2.14 22.13 -25.75
N TYR A 359 1.36 21.14 -25.30
CA TYR A 359 1.78 19.74 -25.33
C TYR A 359 2.00 19.22 -26.75
N CYS A 360 1.05 19.46 -27.67
CA CYS A 360 1.21 19.14 -29.09
C CYS A 360 2.40 19.86 -29.73
N GLN A 361 2.59 21.14 -29.43
CA GLN A 361 3.70 21.94 -29.96
C GLN A 361 5.07 21.47 -29.44
N GLN A 362 5.15 21.01 -28.20
CA GLN A 362 6.38 20.47 -27.63
C GLN A 362 6.79 19.15 -28.29
N TYR A 363 5.83 18.28 -28.58
CA TYR A 363 6.09 16.97 -29.21
C TYR A 363 6.40 17.09 -30.72
N PHE A 364 5.86 18.14 -31.37
CA PHE A 364 6.09 18.44 -32.79
C PHE A 364 6.68 19.85 -32.98
N PRO A 365 7.90 20.13 -32.47
CA PRO A 365 8.45 21.49 -32.38
C PRO A 365 8.78 22.13 -33.74
N TYR A 366 8.86 21.34 -34.80
CA TYR A 366 9.19 21.79 -36.16
C TYR A 366 7.98 21.81 -37.10
N SER A 367 6.78 21.53 -36.58
CA SER A 367 5.55 21.48 -37.35
C SER A 367 4.51 22.43 -36.78
N ASN A 368 3.55 22.86 -37.62
CA ASN A 368 2.42 23.66 -37.13
C ASN A 368 1.39 22.74 -36.45
N ALA A 369 1.67 22.39 -35.20
CA ALA A 369 0.87 21.48 -34.40
C ALA A 369 -0.12 22.24 -33.50
N SER A 370 -1.36 21.76 -33.45
CA SER A 370 -2.43 22.28 -32.60
C SER A 370 -3.22 21.15 -31.97
N TYR A 371 -3.87 21.41 -30.83
CA TYR A 371 -4.77 20.44 -30.22
C TYR A 371 -6.09 20.41 -30.99
N ASP A 372 -6.53 19.23 -31.40
CA ASP A 372 -7.81 18.98 -32.05
C ASP A 372 -8.69 18.19 -31.10
N TRP A 373 -9.83 18.77 -30.73
CA TRP A 373 -10.71 18.14 -29.75
C TRP A 373 -11.59 17.10 -30.44
N ASP A 374 -11.47 15.85 -30.01
CA ASP A 374 -12.27 14.74 -30.50
C ASP A 374 -13.19 14.21 -29.38
N PRO A 375 -14.52 14.27 -29.53
CA PRO A 375 -15.46 13.75 -28.53
C PRO A 375 -15.46 12.22 -28.42
N THR A 376 -14.83 11.52 -29.37
CA THR A 376 -14.79 10.05 -29.44
C THR A 376 -13.42 9.46 -29.08
N ALA A 377 -12.39 10.29 -28.96
CA ALA A 377 -11.04 9.86 -28.57
C ALA A 377 -10.98 9.45 -27.09
N ASP A 378 -10.10 8.50 -26.77
CA ASP A 378 -9.86 8.05 -25.40
C ASP A 378 -9.49 9.23 -24.48
N VAL A 379 -10.01 9.22 -23.25
CA VAL A 379 -9.95 10.35 -22.29
C VAL A 379 -8.50 10.70 -21.85
N CYS A 380 -7.53 9.90 -22.28
CA CYS A 380 -6.14 9.95 -21.87
C CYS A 380 -5.17 10.12 -23.07
N SER A 381 -5.67 10.44 -24.28
CA SER A 381 -4.86 10.84 -25.43
C SER A 381 -5.17 12.27 -25.88
N PHE A 382 -4.13 12.95 -26.38
CA PHE A 382 -4.20 14.26 -27.02
C PHE A 382 -4.12 14.06 -28.52
N ARG A 383 -5.22 14.30 -29.22
CA ARG A 383 -5.23 14.34 -30.67
C ARG A 383 -4.61 15.66 -31.13
N CYS A 384 -3.41 15.58 -31.69
CA CYS A 384 -2.71 16.72 -32.27
C CYS A 384 -2.95 16.74 -33.77
N LYS A 385 -3.39 17.88 -34.29
CA LYS A 385 -3.47 18.15 -35.73
C LYS A 385 -2.18 18.82 -36.17
N ILE A 386 -1.50 18.21 -37.13
CA ILE A 386 -0.27 18.70 -37.73
C ILE A 386 -0.59 19.22 -39.13
N ALA A 387 -0.45 20.53 -39.33
CA ALA A 387 -0.64 21.15 -40.64
C ALA A 387 0.66 21.20 -41.45
N GLU A 388 0.60 20.76 -42.69
CA GLU A 388 1.69 20.80 -43.66
C GLU A 388 1.65 22.06 -44.53
N LYS A 389 2.79 22.44 -45.11
CA LYS A 389 2.91 23.63 -45.97
C LYS A 389 2.12 23.55 -47.28
N ASN A 390 1.77 22.35 -47.71
CA ASN A 390 0.97 22.07 -48.92
C ASN A 390 -0.55 22.19 -48.67
N GLY A 391 -0.99 22.54 -47.45
CA GLY A 391 -2.40 22.64 -47.08
C GLY A 391 -3.02 21.36 -46.55
N ASN A 392 -2.30 20.23 -46.56
CA ASN A 392 -2.76 18.99 -45.95
C ASN A 392 -2.60 19.02 -44.43
N SER A 393 -3.35 18.17 -43.74
CA SER A 393 -3.17 17.93 -42.31
C SER A 393 -3.38 16.48 -41.97
N TRP A 394 -2.61 15.98 -41.01
CA TRP A 394 -2.79 14.66 -40.43
C TRP A 394 -2.86 14.76 -38.91
N HIS A 395 -3.36 13.69 -38.29
CA HIS A 395 -3.54 13.62 -36.85
C HIS A 395 -2.57 12.63 -36.23
N ALA A 396 -2.00 13.02 -35.09
CA ALA A 396 -1.25 12.13 -34.22
C ALA A 396 -1.98 12.03 -32.88
N GLU A 397 -2.14 10.82 -32.36
CA GLU A 397 -2.54 10.65 -30.96
C GLU A 397 -1.30 10.57 -30.08
N LEU A 398 -1.20 11.49 -29.12
CA LEU A 398 -0.16 11.52 -28.11
C LEU A 398 -0.76 11.15 -26.75
N TRP A 399 -0.17 10.20 -26.06
CA TRP A 399 -0.59 9.86 -24.71
C TRP A 399 -0.20 10.96 -23.73
N ALA A 400 -1.03 11.19 -22.71
CA ALA A 400 -0.68 12.10 -21.62
C ALA A 400 0.63 11.65 -20.95
N PRO A 401 1.51 12.58 -20.53
CA PRO A 401 2.71 12.21 -19.80
C PRO A 401 2.30 11.62 -18.45
N ASN A 402 2.93 10.51 -18.07
CA ASN A 402 2.64 9.74 -16.84
C ASN A 402 2.79 10.58 -15.56
#